data_AF-A0A954RTM7-F1
#
_entry.id   AF-A0A954RTM7-F1
#
_cell.length_a   1.000
_cell.length_b   1.000
_cell.length_c   1.000
_cell.angle_alpha   90.00
_cell.angle_beta   90.00
_cell.angle_gamma   90.00
#
_symmetry.space_group_name_H-M   'P 1'
#
loop_
_entity.id
_entity.type
_entity.pdbx_description
1 polymer ?
#
loop_
_entity_poly.entity_id
_entity_poly.type
_entity_poly.pdbx_seq_one_letter_code
_entity_poly.pdbx_strand_id
1 'polypeptide(L)'
;MDRRSFLSCCGLSTCGLVFECSLAAATQSRSRILLRSSWQTVNIGDIAHTPGVLSLLRKHLPDVEVTLWPSHVDNGVEQLLLT
;
A
#
# COMPACT_ATOMS: atom_id res chain seq x y z
N MET A 1 37.22 26.90 -27.17
CA MET A 1 36.37 25.77 -26.74
C MET A 1 35.77 25.13 -27.97
N ASP A 2 36.01 23.84 -28.19
CA ASP A 2 35.52 23.14 -29.38
C ASP A 2 34.04 22.77 -29.25
N ARG A 3 33.28 22.99 -30.33
CA ARG A 3 31.83 22.70 -30.41
C ARG A 3 31.52 21.23 -30.10
N ARG A 4 32.46 20.34 -30.41
CA ARG A 4 32.38 18.89 -30.14
C ARG A 4 32.43 18.59 -28.64
N SER A 5 33.30 19.28 -27.91
CA SER A 5 33.41 19.14 -26.46
C SER A 5 32.17 19.67 -25.74
N PHE A 6 31.59 20.76 -26.25
CA PHE A 6 30.35 21.33 -25.71
C PHE A 6 29.15 20.38 -25.87
N LEU A 7 28.95 19.81 -27.08
CA LEU A 7 27.86 18.86 -27.32
C LEU A 7 28.00 17.57 -26.49
N SER A 8 29.22 17.07 -26.31
CA SER A 8 29.48 15.89 -25.47
C SER A 8 29.15 16.15 -23.99
N CYS A 9 29.57 17.31 -23.47
CA CYS A 9 29.33 17.68 -22.08
C CYS A 9 27.84 17.94 -21.79
N CYS A 10 27.13 18.60 -22.71
CA CYS A 10 25.68 18.82 -22.62
C CYS A 10 24.90 17.50 -22.65
N GLY A 11 25.27 16.56 -23.54
CA GLY A 11 24.59 15.25 -23.65
C GLY A 11 24.81 14.35 -22.44
N LEU A 12 26.00 14.37 -21.83
CA LEU A 12 26.29 13.61 -20.61
C LEU A 12 25.56 14.19 -19.39
N SER A 13 25.43 15.51 -19.31
CA SER A 13 24.77 16.19 -18.18
C SER A 13 23.25 15.99 -18.16
N THR A 14 22.58 15.97 -19.32
CA THR A 14 21.14 15.70 -19.40
C THR A 14 20.80 14.23 -19.16
N CYS A 15 21.64 13.27 -19.60
CA CYS A 15 21.41 11.85 -19.32
C CYS A 15 21.58 11.51 -17.83
N GLY A 16 22.54 12.13 -17.13
CA GLY A 16 22.76 11.88 -15.70
C GLY A 16 21.56 12.26 -14.82
N LEU A 17 20.93 13.41 -15.08
CA LEU A 17 19.79 13.91 -14.29
C LEU A 17 18.51 13.08 -14.50
N VAL A 18 18.31 12.51 -15.69
CA VAL A 18 17.13 11.67 -16.00
C VAL A 18 17.24 10.29 -15.34
N PHE A 19 18.48 9.79 -15.14
CA PHE A 19 18.72 8.49 -14.52
C PHE A 19 18.44 8.52 -13.00
N GLU A 20 18.80 9.60 -12.31
CA GLU A 20 18.56 9.76 -10.87
C GLU A 20 17.06 9.87 -10.54
N CYS A 21 16.28 10.59 -11.37
CA CYS A 21 14.82 10.67 -11.22
C CYS A 21 14.13 9.30 -11.37
N SER A 22 14.69 8.40 -12.21
CA SER A 22 14.10 7.08 -12.44
C SER A 22 14.40 6.09 -11.30
N LEU A 23 15.53 6.27 -10.59
CA LEU A 23 15.90 5.42 -9.44
C LEU A 23 15.23 5.86 -8.13
N ALA A 24 14.92 7.15 -7.97
CA ALA A 24 14.27 7.69 -6.78
C ALA A 24 12.79 7.24 -6.61
N ALA A 25 12.20 6.63 -7.63
CA ALA A 25 10.81 6.18 -7.61
C ALA A 25 10.60 4.84 -6.86
N ALA A 26 11.67 4.12 -6.51
CA ALA A 26 11.59 2.90 -5.70
C ALA A 26 11.56 3.22 -4.20
N THR A 27 10.65 4.10 -3.78
CA THR A 27 10.29 4.13 -2.36
C THR A 27 9.59 2.80 -2.06
N GLN A 28 10.16 2.02 -1.14
CA GLN A 28 9.64 0.72 -0.74
C GLN A 28 8.25 0.93 -0.11
N SER A 29 7.20 0.91 -0.94
CA SER A 29 5.83 1.11 -0.49
C SER A 29 5.48 -0.01 0.49
N ARG A 30 4.86 0.32 1.64
CA ARG A 30 4.35 -0.71 2.56
C ARG A 30 3.51 -1.70 1.77
N SER A 31 3.70 -2.99 2.03
CA SER A 31 2.84 -4.01 1.44
C SER A 31 1.40 -3.75 1.88
N ARG A 32 0.43 -4.00 0.99
CA ARG A 32 -0.99 -3.71 1.21
C ARG A 32 -1.80 -4.98 1.06
N ILE A 33 -2.74 -5.19 1.97
CA ILE A 33 -3.70 -6.30 1.94
C ILE A 33 -5.11 -5.74 1.87
N LEU A 34 -5.89 -6.19 0.88
CA LEU A 34 -7.33 -5.99 0.86
C LEU A 34 -8.01 -7.23 1.45
N LEU A 35 -8.66 -7.08 2.59
CA LEU A 35 -9.47 -8.14 3.18
C LEU A 35 -10.90 -8.05 2.63
N ARG A 36 -11.19 -8.86 1.60
CA ARG A 36 -12.52 -8.95 1.00
C ARG A 36 -13.47 -9.73 1.90
N SER A 37 -14.74 -9.32 1.93
CA SER A 37 -15.74 -9.92 2.83
C SER A 37 -15.29 -9.88 4.28
N SER A 38 -14.63 -8.78 4.67
CA SER A 38 -14.06 -8.58 5.99
C SER A 38 -15.09 -8.45 7.10
N TRP A 39 -16.39 -8.43 6.82
CA TRP A 39 -17.41 -8.45 7.85
C TRP A 39 -18.73 -9.02 7.30
N GLN A 40 -19.42 -9.78 8.15
CA GLN A 40 -20.72 -10.39 7.90
C GLN A 40 -21.68 -9.94 9.03
N THR A 41 -22.98 -9.76 8.77
CA THR A 41 -23.94 -9.13 9.72
C THR A 41 -25.00 -10.08 10.34
N VAL A 42 -24.98 -11.36 9.99
CA VAL A 42 -25.99 -12.39 10.28
C VAL A 42 -25.38 -13.66 10.91
N ASN A 43 -24.26 -14.16 10.37
CA ASN A 43 -23.60 -15.38 10.85
C ASN A 43 -22.54 -15.03 11.89
N ILE A 44 -22.80 -15.37 13.15
CA ILE A 44 -21.91 -15.11 14.29
C ILE A 44 -20.56 -15.82 14.16
N GLY A 45 -20.53 -17.02 13.56
CA GLY A 45 -19.29 -17.74 13.31
C GLY A 45 -18.36 -16.95 12.38
N ASP A 46 -18.92 -16.43 11.29
CA ASP A 46 -18.16 -15.64 10.32
C ASP A 46 -17.76 -14.27 10.88
N ILE A 47 -18.59 -13.66 11.74
CA ILE A 47 -18.24 -12.42 12.45
C ILE A 47 -16.97 -12.60 13.28
N ALA A 48 -16.80 -13.75 13.95
CA ALA A 48 -15.64 -14.02 14.79
C ALA A 48 -14.32 -14.16 13.99
N HIS A 49 -14.39 -14.46 12.69
CA HIS A 49 -13.19 -14.63 11.87
C HIS A 49 -12.43 -13.32 11.64
N THR A 50 -13.12 -12.19 11.45
CA THR A 50 -12.48 -10.90 11.19
C THR A 50 -11.55 -10.43 12.31
N PRO A 51 -11.98 -10.32 13.58
CA PRO A 51 -11.09 -9.90 14.65
C PRO A 51 -9.92 -10.88 14.84
N GLY A 52 -10.15 -12.18 14.62
CA GLY A 52 -9.09 -13.20 14.64
C GLY A 52 -8.01 -12.96 13.57
N VAL A 53 -8.43 -12.76 12.32
CA VAL A 53 -7.52 -12.46 11.20
C VAL A 53 -6.78 -11.15 11.43
N LEU A 54 -7.46 -10.09 11.86
CA LEU A 54 -6.83 -8.80 12.15
C LEU A 54 -5.80 -8.90 13.28
N SER A 55 -6.06 -9.71 14.31
CA SER A 55 -5.10 -9.98 15.38
C SER A 55 -3.84 -10.68 14.86
N LEU A 56 -4.01 -11.68 13.99
CA LEU A 56 -2.89 -12.39 13.36
C LEU A 56 -2.08 -11.47 12.44
N LEU A 57 -2.74 -10.67 11.59
CA LEU A 57 -2.08 -9.72 10.71
C LEU A 57 -1.29 -8.69 11.52
N ARG A 58 -1.88 -8.14 12.59
CA ARG A 58 -1.18 -7.21 13.48
C ARG A 58 0.04 -7.84 14.16
N LYS A 59 -0.06 -9.11 14.55
CA LYS A 59 1.03 -9.83 15.24
C LYS A 59 2.18 -10.21 14.30
N HIS A 60 1.85 -10.65 13.09
CA HIS A 60 2.84 -11.26 12.18
C HIS A 60 3.27 -10.34 11.03
N LEU A 61 2.46 -9.33 10.69
CA LEU A 61 2.68 -8.39 9.59
C LEU A 61 2.39 -6.94 10.04
N PRO A 62 3.06 -6.42 11.09
CA PRO A 62 2.72 -5.13 11.71
C PRO A 62 2.90 -3.92 10.78
N ASP A 63 3.78 -4.02 9.79
CA ASP A 63 4.09 -2.93 8.86
C ASP A 63 3.22 -2.92 7.60
N VAL A 64 2.26 -3.84 7.50
CA VAL A 64 1.36 -3.98 6.36
C VAL A 64 0.13 -3.11 6.56
N GLU A 65 -0.24 -2.36 5.53
CA GLU A 65 -1.51 -1.64 5.49
C GLU A 65 -2.63 -2.62 5.12
N VAL A 66 -3.67 -2.68 5.95
CA VAL A 66 -4.82 -3.55 5.74
C VAL A 66 -6.04 -2.70 5.47
N THR A 67 -6.67 -2.90 4.31
CA THR A 67 -7.96 -2.29 3.96
C THR A 67 -9.06 -3.32 4.12
N LEU A 68 -10.12 -2.98 4.85
CA LEU A 68 -11.29 -3.84 5.03
C LEU A 68 -12.33 -3.54 3.93
N TRP A 69 -12.86 -4.59 3.29
CA TRP A 69 -13.98 -4.49 2.35
C TRP A 69 -15.13 -5.37 2.84
N PRO A 70 -15.96 -4.84 3.75
CA PRO A 70 -17.11 -5.57 4.27
C PRO A 70 -18.18 -5.75 3.20
N SER A 71 -18.96 -6.84 3.29
CA SER A 71 -20.09 -7.03 2.37
C SER A 71 -21.26 -6.11 2.72
N HIS A 72 -21.48 -5.88 4.02
CA HIS A 72 -22.50 -4.99 4.59
C HIS A 72 -21.94 -4.37 5.89
N VAL A 73 -22.37 -3.15 6.22
CA VAL A 73 -21.94 -2.42 7.43
C VAL A 73 -23.11 -2.07 8.37
N ASP A 74 -24.25 -2.71 8.16
CA ASP A 74 -25.47 -2.49 8.95
C ASP A 74 -25.34 -3.05 10.38
N ASN A 75 -26.38 -2.88 11.20
CA ASN A 75 -26.47 -3.46 12.55
C ASN A 75 -25.33 -3.07 13.51
N GLY A 76 -24.81 -1.84 13.39
CA GLY A 76 -23.78 -1.33 14.31
C GLY A 76 -22.34 -1.63 13.88
N VAL A 77 -22.15 -2.29 12.73
CA VAL A 77 -20.82 -2.70 12.24
C VAL A 77 -19.98 -1.51 11.82
N GLU A 78 -20.58 -0.50 11.20
CA GLU A 78 -19.86 0.73 10.83
C GLU A 78 -19.14 1.36 12.03
N GLN A 79 -19.81 1.44 13.18
CA GLN A 79 -19.23 1.98 14.41
C GLN A 79 -18.05 1.14 14.90
N LEU A 80 -18.14 -0.19 14.79
CA LEU A 80 -17.06 -1.10 15.17
C LEU A 80 -15.84 -1.00 14.23
N LEU A 81 -16.04 -0.65 12.96
CA LEU A 81 -14.96 -0.54 11.97
C LEU A 81 -14.27 0.84 11.98
N LEU A 82 -14.97 1.88 12.44
CA LEU A 82 -14.45 3.25 12.53
C LEU A 82 -13.77 3.56 13.88
N THR A 83 -13.74 2.61 14.82
CA THR A 83 -13.08 2.74 16.13
C THR A 83 -11.62 2.29 16.06
#